data_AF-A0A7J2Y807-F1
#
_entry.id   AF-A0A7J2Y807-F1
#
_cell.length_a   1.000
_cell.length_b   1.000
_cell.length_c   1.000
_cell.angle_alpha   90.00
_cell.angle_beta   90.00
_cell.angle_gamma   90.00
#
_symmetry.space_group_name_H-M   'P 1'
#
loop_
_entity.id
_entity.type
_entity.pdbx_description
1 polymer ?
#
loop_
_entity_poly.entity_id
_entity_poly.type
_entity_poly.pdbx_seq_one_letter_code
_entity_poly.pdbx_strand_id
1 'polypeptide(L)'
;MVSTDEAEDRLFLNLAKDAFARQIERRVRSLARSYVERWMAGELWLYRSVVRDHATELRMFKPIVLETLRTTTIDEMLAICRETRPDLDDLWRQPAARDKLEREIEKSVAAIEAL
;
A
#
# COMPACT_ATOMS: atom_id res chain seq x y z
N MET A 1 10.66 30.81 -0.42
CA MET A 1 11.91 30.30 0.17
C MET A 1 11.47 29.10 1.00
N VAL A 2 11.65 27.88 0.49
CA VAL A 2 11.25 26.65 1.20
C VAL A 2 12.17 26.52 2.41
N SER A 3 11.61 26.35 3.60
CA SER A 3 12.42 26.15 4.81
C SER A 3 13.13 24.79 4.72
N THR A 4 14.29 24.65 5.38
CA THR A 4 15.04 23.39 5.40
C THR A 4 14.19 22.21 5.89
N ASP A 5 13.27 22.48 6.82
CA ASP A 5 12.30 21.53 7.39
C ASP A 5 11.31 21.00 6.33
N GLU A 6 10.73 21.89 5.50
CA GLU A 6 9.82 21.51 4.41
C GLU A 6 10.52 20.70 3.31
N ALA A 7 11.80 20.97 3.06
CA ALA A 7 12.59 20.22 2.09
C ALA A 7 12.93 18.81 2.60
N GLU A 8 13.23 18.68 3.88
CA GLU A 8 13.50 17.42 4.55
C GLU A 8 12.24 16.54 4.64
N ASP A 9 11.09 17.11 5.00
CA ASP A 9 9.81 16.39 5.01
C ASP A 9 9.42 15.86 3.63
N ARG A 10 9.61 16.68 2.58
CA ARG A 10 9.38 16.24 1.20
C ARG A 10 10.30 15.11 0.79
N LEU A 11 11.56 15.14 1.21
CA LEU A 11 12.51 14.07 0.95
C LEU A 11 12.04 12.77 1.62
N PHE A 12 11.68 12.82 2.91
CA PHE A 12 11.20 11.64 3.63
C PHE A 12 9.91 11.08 3.04
N LEU A 13 8.97 11.93 2.63
CA LEU A 13 7.74 11.50 1.96
C LEU A 13 8.03 10.81 0.63
N ASN A 14 8.94 11.35 -0.18
CA ASN A 14 9.32 10.72 -1.46
C ASN A 14 9.99 9.37 -1.24
N LEU A 15 10.90 9.27 -0.27
CA LEU A 15 11.53 8.00 0.10
C LEU A 15 10.51 6.98 0.61
N ALA A 16 9.52 7.42 1.39
CA ALA A 16 8.45 6.56 1.88
C ALA A 16 7.56 6.05 0.74
N LYS A 17 7.22 6.90 -0.23
CA LYS A 17 6.48 6.51 -1.44
C LYS A 17 7.25 5.48 -2.27
N ASP A 18 8.54 5.71 -2.50
CA ASP A 18 9.39 4.77 -3.23
C ASP A 18 9.51 3.42 -2.50
N ALA A 19 9.68 3.46 -1.18
CA ALA A 19 9.74 2.26 -0.34
C ALA A 19 8.41 1.50 -0.38
N PHE A 20 7.29 2.22 -0.32
CA PHE A 20 5.96 1.64 -0.40
C PHE A 20 5.70 0.98 -1.77
N ALA A 21 6.04 1.64 -2.87
CA ALA A 21 5.93 1.08 -4.21
C ALA A 21 6.75 -0.22 -4.37
N ARG A 22 8.01 -0.22 -3.91
CA ARG A 22 8.87 -1.41 -3.89
C ARG A 22 8.29 -2.53 -3.02
N GLN A 23 7.61 -2.19 -1.93
CA GLN A 23 6.98 -3.18 -1.08
C GLN A 23 5.77 -3.84 -1.76
N ILE A 24 4.96 -3.06 -2.49
CA ILE A 24 3.87 -3.60 -3.32
C ILE A 24 4.45 -4.56 -4.35
N GLU A 25 5.46 -4.13 -5.11
CA GLU A 25 6.13 -4.94 -6.12
C GLU A 25 6.64 -6.27 -5.54
N ARG A 26 7.42 -6.22 -4.45
CA ARG A 26 7.97 -7.42 -3.79
C ARG A 26 6.87 -8.39 -3.38
N ARG A 27 5.78 -7.88 -2.81
CA ARG A 27 4.67 -8.71 -2.36
C ARG A 27 3.97 -9.36 -3.55
N VAL A 28 3.56 -8.56 -4.53
CA VAL A 28 2.78 -8.99 -5.71
C VAL A 28 3.54 -10.02 -6.53
N ARG A 29 4.86 -9.83 -6.72
CA ARG A 29 5.71 -10.73 -7.50
C ARG A 29 5.55 -12.21 -7.08
N SER A 30 5.39 -12.45 -5.78
CA SER A 30 5.28 -13.79 -5.19
C SER A 30 3.86 -14.40 -5.15
N LEU A 31 2.81 -13.64 -5.50
CA LEU A 31 1.44 -14.10 -5.28
C LEU A 31 0.99 -15.11 -6.35
N ALA A 32 0.43 -16.23 -5.92
CA ALA A 32 -0.28 -17.12 -6.83
C ALA A 32 -1.59 -16.48 -7.29
N ARG A 33 -2.07 -16.83 -8.50
CA ARG A 33 -3.36 -16.37 -9.03
C ARG A 33 -4.51 -16.59 -8.05
N SER A 34 -4.60 -17.80 -7.50
CA SER A 34 -5.63 -18.19 -6.52
C SER A 34 -5.59 -17.37 -5.23
N TYR A 35 -4.42 -16.85 -4.86
CA TYR A 35 -4.32 -15.92 -3.72
C TYR A 35 -5.01 -14.60 -4.05
N VAL A 36 -4.76 -14.06 -5.25
CA VAL A 36 -5.34 -12.79 -5.71
C VAL A 36 -6.86 -12.90 -5.81
N GLU A 37 -7.37 -13.99 -6.37
CA GLU A 37 -8.81 -14.24 -6.47
C GLU A 37 -9.49 -14.26 -5.10
N ARG A 38 -8.93 -15.00 -4.13
CA ARG A 38 -9.44 -15.05 -2.75
C ARG A 38 -9.33 -13.72 -2.02
N TRP A 39 -8.25 -12.98 -2.27
CA TRP A 39 -8.06 -11.66 -1.72
C TRP A 39 -9.11 -10.67 -2.24
N MET A 40 -9.40 -10.66 -3.55
CA MET A 40 -10.48 -9.86 -4.14
C MET A 40 -11.86 -10.29 -3.63
N ALA A 41 -12.07 -11.58 -3.38
CA ALA A 41 -13.29 -12.10 -2.75
C ALA A 41 -13.45 -11.69 -1.27
N GLY A 42 -12.46 -11.01 -0.69
CA GLY A 42 -12.52 -10.51 0.68
C GLY A 42 -12.12 -11.53 1.76
N GLU A 43 -11.68 -12.72 1.37
CA GLU A 43 -11.27 -13.79 2.28
C GLU A 43 -9.94 -13.49 2.99
N LEU A 44 -9.08 -12.67 2.37
CA LEU A 44 -7.75 -12.34 2.85
C LEU A 44 -7.62 -10.84 3.10
N TRP A 45 -6.90 -10.45 4.16
CA TRP A 45 -6.66 -9.06 4.54
C TRP A 45 -5.19 -8.82 4.84
N LEU A 46 -4.57 -7.89 4.12
CA LEU A 46 -3.14 -7.58 4.25
C LEU A 46 -2.86 -6.61 5.40
N TYR A 47 -3.76 -5.65 5.65
CA TYR A 47 -3.52 -4.60 6.65
C TYR A 47 -3.26 -5.16 8.05
N ARG A 48 -3.94 -6.26 8.43
CA ARG A 48 -3.82 -6.85 9.77
C ARG A 48 -2.41 -7.34 10.06
N SER A 49 -1.82 -8.09 9.14
CA SER A 49 -0.45 -8.58 9.32
C SER A 49 0.55 -7.44 9.30
N VAL A 50 0.39 -6.47 8.39
CA VAL A 50 1.31 -5.32 8.29
C VAL A 50 1.32 -4.51 9.60
N VAL A 51 0.14 -4.18 10.13
CA VAL A 51 0.03 -3.42 11.38
C VAL A 51 0.61 -4.18 12.57
N ARG A 52 0.34 -5.48 12.67
CA ARG A 52 0.85 -6.32 13.76
C ARG A 52 2.36 -6.47 13.68
N ASP A 53 2.89 -6.77 12.50
CA ASP A 53 4.29 -7.17 12.32
C ASP A 53 5.24 -5.95 12.31
N HIS A 54 4.71 -4.74 12.11
CA HIS A 54 5.49 -3.47 12.06
C HIS A 54 4.99 -2.39 13.04
N ALA A 55 4.33 -2.79 14.13
CA ALA A 55 3.67 -1.85 15.05
C ALA A 55 4.62 -0.80 15.66
N THR A 56 5.89 -1.14 15.87
CA THR A 56 6.88 -0.22 16.47
C THR A 56 7.27 0.86 15.46
N GLU A 57 7.62 0.46 14.25
CA GLU A 57 8.00 1.36 13.15
C GLU A 57 6.82 2.26 12.75
N LEU A 58 5.61 1.70 12.71
CA LEU A 58 4.39 2.46 12.41
C LEU A 58 4.11 3.55 13.45
N ARG A 59 4.46 3.34 14.72
CA ARG A 59 4.36 4.41 15.74
C ARG A 59 5.41 5.49 15.54
N MET A 60 6.65 5.09 15.22
CA MET A 60 7.76 6.01 15.03
C MET A 60 7.57 6.92 13.81
N PHE A 61 7.06 6.38 12.70
CA PHE A 61 6.91 7.09 11.42
C PHE A 61 5.45 7.37 11.04
N LYS A 62 4.55 7.36 12.02
CA LYS A 62 3.09 7.46 11.84
C LYS A 62 2.67 8.56 10.85
N PRO A 63 3.14 9.82 10.95
CA PRO A 63 2.70 10.88 10.05
C PRO A 63 3.07 10.61 8.59
N ILE A 64 4.32 10.21 8.34
CA ILE A 64 4.83 9.93 6.98
C ILE A 64 4.13 8.72 6.36
N VAL A 65 3.88 7.67 7.16
CA VAL A 65 3.17 6.48 6.68
C VAL A 65 1.73 6.81 6.30
N LEU A 66 1.03 7.56 7.16
CA LEU A 66 -0.35 7.97 6.88
C LEU A 66 -0.43 8.87 5.65
N GLU A 67 0.48 9.82 5.51
CA GLU A 67 0.54 10.70 4.34
C GLU A 67 0.84 9.90 3.06
N THR A 68 1.74 8.93 3.13
CA THR A 68 2.05 8.03 2.02
C THR A 68 0.81 7.25 1.59
N LEU A 69 0.10 6.60 2.53
CA LEU A 69 -1.11 5.83 2.24
C LEU A 69 -2.25 6.69 1.67
N ARG A 70 -2.37 7.94 2.11
CA ARG A 70 -3.42 8.87 1.66
C ARG A 70 -3.14 9.50 0.31
N THR A 71 -1.87 9.68 -0.05
CA THR A 71 -1.47 10.39 -1.27
C THR A 71 -1.05 9.46 -2.40
N THR A 72 -0.75 8.19 -2.14
CA THR A 72 -0.59 7.18 -3.19
C THR A 72 -1.97 6.73 -3.66
N THR A 73 -2.26 6.95 -4.94
CA THR A 73 -3.55 6.63 -5.54
C THR A 73 -3.70 5.13 -5.76
N ILE A 74 -4.96 4.66 -5.78
CA ILE A 74 -5.27 3.26 -6.09
C ILE A 74 -4.81 2.91 -7.51
N ASP A 75 -4.88 3.85 -8.45
CA ASP A 75 -4.46 3.64 -9.83
C ASP A 75 -2.94 3.45 -9.96
N GLU A 76 -2.14 4.18 -9.18
CA GLU A 76 -0.69 3.96 -9.05
C GLU A 76 -0.39 2.57 -8.49
N MET A 77 -1.09 2.14 -7.42
CA MET A 77 -0.90 0.82 -6.85
C MET A 77 -1.28 -0.30 -7.84
N LEU A 78 -2.40 -0.16 -8.53
CA LEU A 78 -2.83 -1.12 -9.56
C LEU A 78 -1.88 -1.13 -10.76
N ALA A 79 -1.31 0.01 -11.14
CA ALA A 79 -0.29 0.07 -12.19
C ALA A 79 0.93 -0.77 -11.80
N ILE A 80 1.44 -0.61 -10.57
CA ILE A 80 2.54 -1.44 -10.05
C ILE A 80 2.17 -2.92 -10.08
N CYS A 81 0.95 -3.30 -9.67
CA CYS A 81 0.50 -4.69 -9.71
C CYS A 81 0.53 -5.27 -11.13
N ARG A 82 0.01 -4.52 -12.12
CA ARG A 82 -0.03 -4.93 -13.53
C ARG A 82 1.36 -5.04 -14.14
N GLU A 83 2.24 -4.08 -13.86
CA GLU A 83 3.63 -4.08 -14.35
C GLU A 83 4.44 -5.22 -13.73
N THR A 84 4.22 -5.51 -12.45
CA THR A 84 4.94 -6.56 -11.71
C THR A 84 4.49 -7.97 -12.13
N ARG A 85 3.19 -8.15 -12.36
CA ARG A 85 2.57 -9.44 -12.72
C ARG A 85 1.59 -9.27 -13.89
N PRO A 86 2.12 -9.08 -15.12
CA PRO A 86 1.28 -8.88 -16.30
C PRO A 86 0.44 -10.12 -16.64
N ASP A 87 0.86 -11.31 -16.19
CA ASP A 87 0.09 -12.56 -16.30
C ASP A 87 -1.21 -12.56 -15.48
N LEU A 88 -1.38 -11.61 -14.56
CA LEU A 88 -2.58 -11.43 -13.73
C LEU A 88 -3.36 -10.16 -14.08
N ASP A 89 -3.06 -9.50 -15.20
CA ASP A 89 -3.69 -8.23 -15.61
C ASP A 89 -5.23 -8.33 -15.68
N ASP A 90 -5.75 -9.49 -16.09
CA ASP A 90 -7.19 -9.76 -16.14
C ASP A 90 -7.87 -9.67 -14.75
N LEU A 91 -7.14 -10.01 -13.68
CA LEU A 91 -7.61 -9.85 -12.30
C LEU A 91 -7.50 -8.39 -11.84
N TRP A 92 -6.38 -7.73 -12.12
CA TRP A 92 -6.14 -6.34 -11.70
C TRP A 92 -7.06 -5.31 -12.35
N ARG A 93 -7.64 -5.65 -13.51
CA ARG A 93 -8.64 -4.82 -14.20
C ARG A 93 -10.06 -4.99 -13.64
N GLN A 94 -10.31 -5.97 -12.80
CA GLN A 94 -11.65 -6.17 -12.23
C GLN A 94 -11.96 -5.05 -11.23
N PRO A 95 -13.20 -4.53 -11.20
CA PRO A 95 -13.63 -3.58 -10.17
C PRO A 95 -13.35 -4.08 -8.76
N ALA A 96 -13.48 -5.40 -8.53
CA ALA A 96 -13.19 -6.04 -7.25
C ALA A 96 -11.75 -5.81 -6.74
N ALA A 97 -10.76 -5.71 -7.64
CA ALA A 97 -9.38 -5.40 -7.26
C ALA A 97 -9.26 -3.98 -6.69
N ARG A 98 -9.90 -3.01 -7.36
CA ARG A 98 -9.96 -1.62 -6.92
C ARG A 98 -10.68 -1.50 -5.58
N ASP A 99 -11.91 -2.02 -5.49
CA ASP A 99 -12.72 -1.99 -4.28
C ASP A 99 -12.01 -2.65 -3.09
N LYS A 100 -11.20 -3.69 -3.37
CA LYS A 100 -10.44 -4.36 -2.34
C LYS A 100 -9.24 -3.53 -1.88
N LEU A 101 -8.47 -2.92 -2.79
CA LEU A 101 -7.39 -2.01 -2.41
C LEU A 101 -7.90 -0.82 -1.60
N GLU A 102 -8.99 -0.19 -2.04
CA GLU A 102 -9.61 0.94 -1.33
C GLU A 102 -9.92 0.57 0.13
N ARG A 103 -10.56 -0.59 0.34
CA ARG A 103 -10.86 -1.10 1.68
C ARG A 103 -9.63 -1.52 2.49
N GLU A 104 -8.57 -2.01 1.85
CA GLU A 104 -7.31 -2.31 2.53
C GLU A 104 -6.62 -1.03 3.01
N ILE A 105 -6.61 0.02 2.19
CA ILE A 105 -6.03 1.32 2.55
C ILE A 105 -6.83 1.98 3.67
N GLU A 106 -8.16 2.04 3.55
CA GLU A 106 -9.04 2.58 4.59
C GLU A 106 -8.80 1.90 5.94
N LYS A 107 -8.77 0.55 5.96
CA LYS A 107 -8.54 -0.21 7.18
C LYS A 107 -7.10 -0.09 7.70
N SER A 108 -6.12 0.04 6.81
CA SER A 108 -4.72 0.28 7.20
C SER A 108 -4.59 1.63 7.90
N VAL A 109 -5.17 2.68 7.32
CA VAL A 109 -5.18 4.03 7.90
C VAL A 109 -5.84 4.02 9.27
N ALA A 110 -7.05 3.49 9.39
CA ALA A 110 -7.78 3.44 10.67
C ALA A 110 -7.01 2.64 11.74
N ALA A 111 -6.39 1.53 11.36
CA ALA A 111 -5.61 0.72 12.29
C ALA A 111 -4.33 1.44 12.75
N ILE A 112 -3.63 2.14 11.85
CA ILE A 112 -2.43 2.91 12.18
C ILE A 112 -2.79 4.11 13.05
N GLU A 113 -3.91 4.79 12.79
CA GLU A 113 -4.43 5.87 13.62
C GLU A 113 -4.68 5.42 15.07
N ALA A 114 -5.12 4.17 15.26
CA ALA A 114 -5.35 3.57 16.57
C ALA A 114 -4.11 3.03 17.30
N LEU A 115 -2.92 2.99 16.66
CA LEU A 115 -1.65 2.59 17.27
C LEU A 115 -1.05 3.65 18.19
#